data_AF-D4F2D7-F1
#
_entry.id   AF-D4F2D7-F1
#
_cell.length_a   1.000
_cell.length_b   1.000
_cell.length_c   1.000
_cell.angle_alpha   90.00
_cell.angle_beta   90.00
_cell.angle_gamma   90.00
#
_symmetry.space_group_name_H-M   'P 1'
#
loop_
_entity.id
_entity.type
_entity.pdbx_description
1 polymer ?
#
loop_
_entity_poly.entity_id
_entity_poly.type
_entity_poly.pdbx_seq_one_letter_code
_entity_poly.pdbx_strand_id
1 'polypeptide(L)'
;MKGRWGKYAVCGLVVALMAGCSSRPTDRGQQYKDGTLSQPLELVNHPNAKGKPVNGKDFVEQVDAIRQASPSLYTRHVDNFEAVTEWLMAGADTRKLAQFGLNAYQMEGVDNFGNVQFTGYYTPVVEARKTPQGAFQYPLYRMP
;
A
#
# COMPACT_ATOMS: atom_id res chain seq x y z
N MET A 1 -57.87 -0.48 8.39
CA MET A 1 -56.62 -1.03 8.97
C MET A 1 -55.70 -1.75 7.97
N LYS A 2 -56.15 -2.19 6.78
CA LYS A 2 -55.32 -2.92 5.80
C LYS A 2 -54.24 -2.10 5.08
N GLY A 3 -54.42 -0.78 4.92
CA GLY A 3 -53.46 0.08 4.20
C GLY A 3 -52.19 0.49 4.97
N ARG A 4 -52.13 0.30 6.29
CA ARG A 4 -50.94 0.63 7.10
C ARG A 4 -49.87 -0.47 7.03
N TRP A 5 -50.27 -1.73 7.00
CA TRP A 5 -49.35 -2.88 6.91
C TRP A 5 -48.58 -2.93 5.58
N GLY A 6 -49.24 -2.63 4.46
CA GLY A 6 -48.55 -2.53 3.16
C GLY A 6 -47.47 -1.44 3.13
N LYS A 7 -47.71 -0.31 3.80
CA LYS A 7 -46.71 0.77 3.93
C LYS A 7 -45.50 0.33 4.75
N TYR A 8 -45.69 -0.42 5.83
CA TYR A 8 -44.56 -0.94 6.63
C TYR A 8 -43.77 -2.02 5.89
N ALA A 9 -44.44 -2.90 5.11
CA ALA A 9 -43.77 -3.91 4.30
C ALA A 9 -42.92 -3.28 3.17
N VAL A 10 -43.46 -2.28 2.47
CA VAL A 10 -42.72 -1.56 1.43
C VAL A 10 -41.54 -0.78 2.04
N CYS A 11 -41.74 -0.12 3.18
CA CYS A 11 -40.67 0.59 3.87
C CYS A 11 -39.56 -0.36 4.35
N GLY A 12 -39.94 -1.53 4.89
CA GLY A 12 -38.99 -2.57 5.29
C GLY A 12 -38.18 -3.12 4.12
N LEU A 13 -38.81 -3.34 2.96
CA LEU A 13 -38.13 -3.80 1.74
C LEU A 13 -37.13 -2.74 1.21
N VAL A 14 -37.51 -1.47 1.23
CA VAL A 14 -36.60 -0.37 0.85
C VAL A 14 -35.42 -0.27 1.81
N VAL A 15 -35.63 -0.40 3.13
CA VAL A 15 -34.54 -0.38 4.12
C VAL A 15 -33.60 -1.59 3.93
N ALA A 16 -34.13 -2.78 3.66
CA ALA A 16 -33.32 -3.97 3.41
C ALA A 16 -32.49 -3.83 2.12
N LEU A 17 -33.07 -3.28 1.05
CA LEU A 17 -32.35 -3.00 -0.20
C LEU A 17 -31.23 -1.96 -0.01
N MET A 18 -31.50 -0.90 0.75
CA MET A 18 -30.50 0.15 1.04
C MET A 18 -29.35 -0.37 1.92
N ALA A 19 -29.64 -1.28 2.87
CA ALA A 19 -28.60 -1.94 3.68
C ALA A 19 -27.76 -2.94 2.87
N GLY A 20 -28.32 -3.55 1.82
CA GLY A 20 -27.62 -4.50 0.96
C GLY A 20 -26.68 -3.89 -0.09
N CYS A 21 -26.84 -2.61 -0.43
CA CYS A 21 -26.12 -1.97 -1.55
C CYS A 21 -24.83 -1.24 -1.18
N SER A 22 -24.40 -1.23 0.09
CA SER A 22 -23.14 -0.57 0.48
C SER A 22 -22.31 -1.49 1.38
N SER A 23 -21.82 -2.60 0.84
CA SER A 23 -20.79 -3.39 1.51
C SER A 23 -19.45 -2.65 1.42
N ARG A 24 -18.95 -2.20 2.58
CA ARG A 24 -17.63 -1.61 2.76
C ARG A 24 -16.81 -2.51 3.68
N PRO A 25 -16.32 -3.67 3.20
CA PRO A 25 -15.59 -4.62 4.04
C PRO A 25 -14.32 -3.98 4.59
N THR A 26 -13.96 -4.29 5.84
CA THR A 26 -12.77 -3.77 6.54
C THR A 26 -11.90 -4.90 7.11
N ASP A 27 -12.19 -6.14 6.71
CA ASP A 27 -11.59 -7.39 7.21
C ASP A 27 -10.11 -7.55 6.84
N ARG A 28 -9.64 -6.84 5.81
CA ARG A 28 -8.25 -6.86 5.31
C ARG A 28 -7.54 -5.52 5.46
N GLY A 29 -8.05 -4.67 6.37
CA GLY A 29 -7.48 -3.35 6.63
C GLY A 29 -7.92 -2.25 5.65
N GLN A 30 -8.95 -2.50 4.84
CA GLN A 30 -9.54 -1.47 3.98
C GLN A 30 -10.05 -0.29 4.83
N GLN A 31 -9.94 0.92 4.30
CA GLN A 31 -10.41 2.17 4.90
C GLN A 31 -11.28 2.94 3.90
N TYR A 32 -12.25 3.69 4.42
CA TYR A 32 -13.20 4.48 3.61
C TYR A 32 -13.30 5.92 4.13
N LYS A 33 -12.20 6.41 4.73
CA LYS A 33 -12.10 7.73 5.39
C LYS A 33 -11.64 8.85 4.45
N ASP A 34 -11.08 8.50 3.29
CA ASP A 34 -10.49 9.44 2.33
C ASP A 34 -11.44 9.82 1.19
N GLY A 35 -12.67 9.26 1.18
CA GLY A 35 -13.62 9.46 0.09
C GLY A 35 -13.30 8.59 -1.14
N THR A 36 -14.03 8.83 -2.23
CA THR A 36 -13.76 8.18 -3.51
C THR A 36 -12.73 8.97 -4.30
N LEU A 37 -11.74 8.29 -4.85
CA LEU A 37 -10.75 8.82 -5.77
C LEU A 37 -11.24 8.57 -7.20
N SER A 38 -11.12 9.58 -8.04
CA SER A 38 -11.63 9.63 -9.41
C SER A 38 -10.53 9.44 -10.47
N GLN A 39 -9.28 9.52 -10.04
CA GLN A 39 -8.10 9.34 -10.87
C GLN A 39 -7.15 8.32 -10.22
N PRO A 40 -6.35 7.59 -11.01
CA PRO A 40 -5.38 6.63 -10.47
C PRO A 40 -4.40 7.22 -9.46
N LEU A 41 -4.06 8.50 -9.61
CA LEU A 41 -3.19 9.28 -8.74
C LEU A 41 -3.80 10.67 -8.51
N GLU A 42 -4.18 10.99 -7.28
CA GLU A 42 -4.68 12.32 -6.90
C GLU A 42 -3.67 13.06 -6.02
N LEU A 43 -3.34 14.30 -6.39
CA LEU A 43 -2.46 15.15 -5.59
C LEU A 43 -3.17 15.57 -4.30
N VAL A 44 -2.53 15.33 -3.15
CA VAL A 44 -3.04 15.72 -1.83
C VAL A 44 -2.10 16.71 -1.14
N ASN A 45 -2.69 17.67 -0.41
CA ASN A 45 -1.91 18.68 0.33
C ASN A 45 -1.05 18.07 1.44
N HIS A 46 -1.57 17.03 2.11
CA HIS A 46 -0.82 16.22 3.06
C HIS A 46 -1.43 14.82 3.10
N PRO A 47 -0.62 13.75 3.18
CA PRO A 47 -1.13 12.39 3.32
C PRO A 47 -1.94 12.20 4.61
N ASN A 48 -3.06 11.47 4.54
CA ASN A 48 -3.82 11.03 5.72
C ASN A 48 -3.13 9.85 6.45
N ALA A 49 -1.90 10.08 6.88
CA ALA A 49 -1.05 9.14 7.59
C ALA A 49 -0.74 9.66 8.99
N LYS A 50 -0.80 8.78 9.99
CA LYS A 50 -0.45 9.09 11.38
C LYS A 50 0.99 8.69 11.66
N GLY A 51 1.71 9.52 12.41
CA GLY A 51 3.07 9.22 12.84
C GLY A 51 4.12 9.53 11.77
N LYS A 52 5.27 8.85 11.89
CA LYS A 52 6.45 9.03 11.06
C LYS A 52 6.86 7.67 10.48
N PRO A 53 7.53 7.60 9.32
CA PRO A 53 8.13 6.37 8.83
C PRO A 53 9.07 5.75 9.86
N VAL A 54 9.03 4.43 10.01
CA VAL A 54 9.85 3.69 10.98
C VAL A 54 11.13 3.12 10.38
N ASN A 55 11.20 3.05 9.04
CA ASN A 55 12.25 2.39 8.26
C ASN A 55 13.18 3.40 7.55
N GLY A 56 13.39 4.59 8.13
CA GLY A 56 14.22 5.64 7.52
C GLY A 56 15.66 5.19 7.26
N LYS A 57 16.24 4.38 8.16
CA LYS A 57 17.57 3.77 7.98
C LYS A 57 17.57 2.82 6.77
N ASP A 58 16.63 1.89 6.71
CA ASP A 58 16.53 0.91 5.63
C ASP A 58 16.29 1.58 4.27
N PHE A 59 15.54 2.70 4.24
CA PHE A 59 15.38 3.52 3.04
C PHE A 59 16.72 4.05 2.53
N VAL A 60 17.57 4.60 3.40
CA VAL A 60 18.90 5.11 3.00
C VAL A 60 19.80 3.97 2.52
N GLU A 61 19.80 2.83 3.20
CA GLU A 61 20.53 1.62 2.76
C GLU A 61 20.05 1.14 1.38
N GLN A 62 18.74 1.21 1.13
CA GLN A 62 18.15 0.87 -0.17
C GLN A 62 18.56 1.86 -1.28
N VAL A 63 18.62 3.16 -0.99
CA VAL A 63 19.12 4.19 -1.92
C VAL A 63 20.60 3.96 -2.25
N ASP A 64 21.41 3.60 -1.26
CA ASP A 64 22.82 3.25 -1.46
C ASP A 64 23.00 2.00 -2.33
N ALA A 65 22.18 0.97 -2.13
CA ALA A 65 22.17 -0.21 -2.99
C ALA A 65 21.81 0.15 -4.44
N ILE A 66 20.84 1.05 -4.66
CA ILE A 66 20.48 1.55 -6.00
C ILE A 66 21.66 2.29 -6.63
N ARG A 67 22.32 3.18 -5.88
CA ARG A 67 23.49 3.93 -6.36
C ARG A 67 24.62 3.02 -6.83
N GLN A 68 24.88 1.93 -6.11
CA GLN A 68 25.95 0.98 -6.43
C GLN A 68 25.57 0.04 -7.59
N ALA A 69 24.35 -0.51 -7.58
CA ALA A 69 23.91 -1.51 -8.55
C ALA A 69 23.39 -0.92 -9.87
N SER A 70 22.85 0.31 -9.83
CA SER A 70 22.26 1.00 -10.99
C SER A 70 22.49 2.52 -10.94
N PRO A 71 23.72 3.00 -11.24
CA PRO A 71 24.05 4.42 -11.20
C PRO A 71 23.17 5.30 -12.10
N SER A 72 22.70 4.77 -13.23
CA SER A 72 21.83 5.50 -14.17
C SER A 72 20.42 5.72 -13.60
N LEU A 73 19.86 4.74 -12.89
CA LEU A 73 18.59 4.89 -12.18
C LEU A 73 18.73 5.89 -11.03
N TYR A 74 19.82 5.80 -10.28
CA TYR A 74 20.12 6.74 -9.20
C TYR A 74 20.18 8.18 -9.71
N THR A 75 21.00 8.42 -10.74
CA THR A 75 21.20 9.77 -11.31
C THR A 75 19.90 10.38 -11.82
N ARG A 76 18.97 9.57 -12.37
CA ARG A 76 17.67 10.06 -12.86
C ARG A 76 16.74 10.55 -11.75
N HIS A 77 16.91 10.05 -10.52
CA HIS A 77 15.98 10.30 -9.41
C HIS A 77 16.67 10.85 -8.17
N VAL A 78 17.91 11.32 -8.28
CA VAL A 78 18.72 11.78 -7.14
C VAL A 78 18.02 12.88 -6.36
N ASP A 79 17.42 13.85 -7.04
CA ASP A 79 16.68 14.95 -6.40
C ASP A 79 15.55 14.43 -5.48
N ASN A 80 14.84 13.38 -5.91
CA ASN A 80 13.78 12.77 -5.10
C ASN A 80 14.37 12.03 -3.89
N PHE A 81 15.46 11.29 -4.07
CA PHE A 81 16.10 10.57 -2.97
C PHE A 81 16.67 11.52 -1.93
N GLU A 82 17.31 12.61 -2.36
CA GLU A 82 17.84 13.65 -1.48
C GLU A 82 16.72 14.37 -0.74
N ALA A 83 15.68 14.82 -1.43
CA ALA A 83 14.53 15.49 -0.80
C ALA A 83 13.84 14.60 0.25
N VAL A 84 13.64 13.30 -0.02
CA VAL A 84 13.09 12.36 0.96
C VAL A 84 14.05 12.18 2.14
N THR A 85 15.36 12.09 1.89
CA THR A 85 16.37 11.93 2.94
C THR A 85 16.42 13.17 3.84
N GLU A 86 16.41 14.37 3.29
CA GLU A 86 16.37 15.63 4.04
C GLU A 86 15.09 15.73 4.88
N TRP A 87 13.94 15.38 4.30
CA TRP A 87 12.66 15.32 5.03
C TRP A 87 12.71 14.32 6.19
N LEU A 88 13.31 13.14 6.00
CA LEU A 88 13.49 12.13 7.05
C LEU A 88 14.37 12.69 8.19
N MET A 89 15.50 13.33 7.85
CA MET A 89 16.43 13.92 8.83
C MET A 89 15.83 15.10 9.60
N ALA A 90 14.92 15.85 8.96
CA ALA A 90 14.17 16.94 9.59
C ALA A 90 13.00 16.47 10.48
N GLY A 91 12.87 15.15 10.68
CA GLY A 91 11.91 14.55 11.58
C GLY A 91 10.64 14.01 10.91
N ALA A 92 10.62 13.87 9.59
CA ALA A 92 9.67 13.05 8.83
C ALA A 92 8.18 13.33 9.09
N ASP A 93 7.81 14.60 9.29
CA ASP A 93 6.41 15.01 9.43
C ASP A 93 5.74 15.06 8.05
N THR A 94 4.73 14.23 7.81
CA THR A 94 4.03 14.14 6.51
C THR A 94 3.34 15.44 6.11
N ARG A 95 3.06 16.34 7.06
CA ARG A 95 2.48 17.67 6.79
C ARG A 95 3.49 18.67 6.22
N LYS A 96 4.79 18.34 6.26
CA LYS A 96 5.89 19.21 5.84
C LYS A 96 6.54 18.80 4.51
N LEU A 97 6.00 17.80 3.82
CA LEU A 97 6.56 17.30 2.54
C LEU A 97 6.83 18.43 1.53
N ALA A 98 5.87 19.34 1.35
CA ALA A 98 6.01 20.47 0.44
C ALA A 98 7.18 21.42 0.77
N GLN A 99 7.63 21.48 2.04
CA GLN A 99 8.80 22.29 2.45
C GLN A 99 10.11 21.73 1.90
N PHE A 100 10.12 20.46 1.50
CA PHE A 100 11.26 19.77 0.87
C PHE A 100 11.02 19.55 -0.64
N GLY A 101 10.03 20.22 -1.23
CA GLY A 101 9.68 20.04 -2.65
C GLY A 101 9.00 18.70 -2.98
N LEU A 102 8.52 17.96 -1.96
CA LEU A 102 7.87 16.67 -2.15
C LEU A 102 6.35 16.83 -2.35
N ASN A 103 5.86 16.35 -3.48
CA ASN A 103 4.44 16.20 -3.76
C ASN A 103 3.96 14.79 -3.39
N ALA A 104 2.80 14.70 -2.75
CA ALA A 104 2.17 13.43 -2.40
C ALA A 104 0.99 13.13 -3.35
N TYR A 105 1.13 12.09 -4.16
CA TYR A 105 0.06 11.58 -5.01
C TYR A 105 -0.52 10.31 -4.38
N GLN A 106 -1.78 10.38 -3.95
CA GLN A 106 -2.51 9.25 -3.37
C GLN A 106 -3.05 8.34 -4.47
N MET A 107 -2.80 7.03 -4.34
CA MET A 107 -3.27 6.02 -5.28
C MET A 107 -4.74 5.66 -5.03
N GLU A 108 -5.53 5.43 -6.08
CA GLU A 108 -6.97 5.09 -5.95
C GLU A 108 -7.25 3.73 -5.30
N GLY A 109 -6.32 2.77 -5.44
CA GLY A 109 -6.49 1.42 -4.92
C GLY A 109 -7.40 0.53 -5.78
N VAL A 110 -7.78 -0.64 -5.26
CA VAL A 110 -8.57 -1.62 -6.03
C VAL A 110 -10.08 -1.34 -6.05
N ASP A 111 -10.55 -0.46 -5.16
CA ASP A 111 -11.95 -0.13 -4.95
C ASP A 111 -12.25 1.37 -5.07
N ASN A 112 -11.27 2.16 -5.53
CA ASN A 112 -11.32 3.62 -5.65
C ASN A 112 -11.47 4.38 -4.32
N PHE A 113 -11.23 3.75 -3.16
CA PHE A 113 -11.25 4.42 -1.85
C PHE A 113 -9.86 4.60 -1.23
N GLY A 114 -8.79 4.41 -2.01
CA GLY A 114 -7.41 4.47 -1.55
C GLY A 114 -6.86 3.13 -1.04
N ASN A 115 -7.60 2.02 -1.20
CA ASN A 115 -7.21 0.71 -0.71
C ASN A 115 -6.29 0.00 -1.70
N VAL A 116 -4.99 0.30 -1.62
CA VAL A 116 -3.96 -0.37 -2.42
C VAL A 116 -3.79 -1.81 -1.92
N GLN A 117 -3.80 -2.77 -2.84
CA GLN A 117 -3.57 -4.17 -2.52
C GLN A 117 -2.08 -4.42 -2.22
N PHE A 118 -1.80 -4.89 -1.00
CA PHE A 118 -0.47 -5.33 -0.59
C PHE A 118 -0.37 -6.86 -0.60
N THR A 119 0.69 -7.39 -1.20
CA THR A 119 1.10 -8.80 -1.14
C THR A 119 2.57 -8.87 -0.67
N GLY A 120 3.05 -10.06 -0.32
CA GLY A 120 4.41 -10.26 0.18
C GLY A 120 5.14 -11.35 -0.60
N TYR A 121 6.43 -11.13 -0.83
CA TYR A 121 7.37 -12.16 -1.28
C TYR A 121 8.64 -12.08 -0.42
N TYR A 122 9.39 -13.17 -0.35
CA TYR A 122 10.66 -13.23 0.37
C TYR A 122 11.60 -14.19 -0.35
N THR A 123 12.89 -14.13 -0.03
CA THR A 123 13.86 -15.12 -0.53
C THR A 123 13.90 -16.29 0.46
N PRO A 124 13.38 -17.47 0.11
CA PRO A 124 13.40 -18.62 1.02
C PRO A 124 14.81 -19.17 1.17
N VAL A 125 15.09 -19.73 2.35
CA VAL A 125 16.29 -20.54 2.59
C VAL A 125 15.89 -22.00 2.48
N VAL A 126 16.40 -22.69 1.46
CA VAL A 126 16.10 -24.11 1.22
C VAL A 126 17.25 -24.97 1.76
N GLU A 127 16.94 -25.79 2.76
CA GLU A 127 17.89 -26.74 3.35
C GLU A 127 18.13 -27.92 2.40
N ALA A 128 19.39 -28.16 2.01
CA ALA A 128 19.75 -29.18 1.04
C ALA A 128 21.05 -29.93 1.39
N ARG A 129 21.35 -31.00 0.65
CA ARG A 129 22.59 -31.78 0.75
C ARG A 129 23.13 -32.07 -0.65
N LYS A 130 24.46 -32.25 -0.74
CA LYS A 130 25.14 -32.54 -2.02
C LYS A 130 24.81 -33.92 -2.59
N THR A 131 24.53 -34.89 -1.72
CA THR A 131 24.12 -36.25 -2.08
C THR A 131 22.82 -36.61 -1.35
N PRO A 132 21.95 -37.47 -1.92
CA PRO A 132 20.70 -37.85 -1.27
C PRO A 132 20.94 -38.57 0.06
N GLN A 133 20.29 -38.13 1.14
CA GLN A 133 20.37 -38.75 2.47
C GLN A 133 19.22 -38.31 3.38
N GLY A 134 18.70 -39.22 4.21
CA GLY A 134 17.59 -38.90 5.13
C GLY A 134 16.41 -38.27 4.39
N ALA A 135 15.96 -37.09 4.84
CA ALA A 135 14.88 -36.31 4.22
C ALA A 135 15.30 -35.56 2.93
N PHE A 136 16.59 -35.47 2.62
CA PHE A 136 17.11 -34.71 1.47
C PHE A 136 17.11 -35.59 0.20
N GLN A 137 15.93 -35.84 -0.37
CA GLN A 137 15.75 -36.72 -1.54
C GLN A 137 15.33 -35.97 -2.81
N TYR A 138 15.07 -34.66 -2.73
CA TYR A 138 14.48 -33.87 -3.82
C TYR A 138 15.54 -32.99 -4.50
N PRO A 139 15.97 -33.31 -5.73
CA PRO A 139 17.02 -32.57 -6.42
C PRO A 139 16.57 -31.18 -6.88
N LEU A 140 17.50 -30.22 -6.84
CA LEU A 140 17.37 -28.90 -7.47
C LEU A 140 18.17 -28.90 -8.77
N TYR A 141 17.52 -28.59 -9.88
CA TYR A 141 18.13 -28.61 -11.21
C TYR A 141 18.57 -27.22 -11.65
N ARG A 142 19.71 -27.14 -12.35
CA ARG A 142 20.12 -25.95 -13.11
C ARG A 142 19.41 -25.91 -14.46
N MET A 143 19.51 -24.77 -15.17
CA MET A 143 19.11 -24.69 -16.58
C MET A 143 19.84 -25.80 -17.37
N PRO A 144 19.12 -26.67 -18.11
CA PRO A 144 19.70 -27.80 -18.82
C PRO A 144 20.71 -27.34 -19.87
#